data_AF-A0AAU4WAF8-F1
#
_entry.id   AF-A0AAU4WAF8-F1
#
_cell.length_a   1.000
_cell.length_b   1.000
_cell.length_c   1.000
_cell.angle_alpha   90.00
_cell.angle_beta   90.00
_cell.angle_gamma   90.00
#
_symmetry.space_group_name_H-M   'P 1'
#
loop_
_entity.id
_entity.type
_entity.pdbx_description
1 polymer ?
#
loop_
_entity_poly.entity_id
_entity_poly.type
_entity_poly.pdbx_seq_one_letter_code
_entity_poly.pdbx_strand_id
1 'polypeptide(L)'
;MLAETEARLADLSTTRKVIAELAPAGDEPAVPETNTVYQAIVNAFNQHPDQVFCVRGLHELLGMPTGEPSINVTRSRLGRLTRQGFLTQPGRGRYQKRT
;
A
#
# COMPACT_ATOMS: atom_id res chain seq x y z
N MET A 1 22.85 -7.05 -20.66
CA MET A 1 23.93 -6.06 -20.46
C MET A 1 23.53 -5.15 -19.32
N LEU A 2 24.33 -5.02 -18.27
CA LEU A 2 24.03 -4.17 -17.10
C LEU A 2 23.88 -2.68 -17.49
N ALA A 3 24.65 -2.25 -18.50
CA ALA A 3 24.63 -0.88 -19.03
C ALA A 3 23.28 -0.48 -19.64
N GLU A 4 22.57 -1.41 -20.28
CA GLU A 4 21.25 -1.13 -20.86
C GLU A 4 20.18 -0.95 -19.77
N THR A 5 20.27 -1.74 -18.69
CA THR A 5 19.39 -1.59 -17.53
C THR A 5 19.67 -0.30 -16.76
N GLU A 6 20.93 0.11 -16.65
CA GLU A 6 21.32 1.38 -16.03
C GLU A 6 20.85 2.58 -16.86
N ALA A 7 20.98 2.50 -18.19
CA ALA A 7 20.46 3.53 -19.09
C ALA A 7 18.94 3.70 -18.97
N ARG A 8 18.19 2.58 -18.90
CA ARG A 8 16.73 2.61 -18.66
C ARG A 8 16.37 3.21 -17.30
N LEU A 9 17.18 2.97 -16.27
CA LEU A 9 16.96 3.50 -14.94
C LEU A 9 17.24 5.01 -14.87
N ALA A 10 18.28 5.48 -15.57
CA ALA A 10 18.59 6.89 -15.73
C ALA A 10 17.48 7.64 -16.51
N ASP A 11 16.94 7.01 -17.55
CA ASP A 11 15.86 7.57 -18.37
C ASP A 11 14.54 7.73 -17.57
N LEU A 12 14.20 6.71 -16.77
CA LEU A 12 13.07 6.79 -15.84
C LEU A 12 13.26 7.85 -14.74
N SER A 13 14.48 7.97 -14.19
CA SER A 13 14.82 8.99 -13.20
C SER A 13 14.69 10.41 -13.77
N THR A 14 15.12 10.58 -15.02
CA THR A 14 15.03 11.86 -15.75
C THR A 14 13.58 12.22 -16.03
N THR A 15 12.79 11.26 -16.51
CA THR A 15 11.35 11.45 -16.76
C THR A 15 10.60 11.86 -15.48
N ARG A 16 10.95 11.26 -14.34
CA ARG A 16 10.37 11.63 -13.04
C ARG A 16 10.67 13.08 -12.63
N LYS A 17 11.89 13.56 -12.89
CA LYS A 17 12.27 14.96 -12.60
C LYS A 17 11.49 15.95 -13.46
N VAL A 18 11.37 15.67 -14.76
CA VAL A 18 10.62 16.52 -15.69
C VAL A 18 9.14 16.63 -15.30
N ILE A 19 8.53 15.51 -14.87
CA ILE A 19 7.14 15.52 -14.37
C ILE A 19 7.00 16.36 -13.09
N ALA A 20 7.98 16.29 -12.18
CA ALA A 20 7.97 17.07 -10.94
C ALA A 20 8.13 18.58 -11.19
N GLU A 21 8.91 18.96 -12.20
CA GLU A 21 9.11 20.37 -12.59
C GLU A 21 7.93 20.95 -13.38
N LEU A 22 7.21 20.12 -14.14
CA LEU A 22 6.04 20.54 -14.94
C LEU A 22 4.73 20.53 -14.14
N ALA A 23 4.71 20.04 -12.91
CA ALA A 23 3.55 20.13 -12.04
C ALA A 23 3.35 21.59 -11.58
N PRO A 24 2.16 22.19 -11.76
CA PRO A 24 1.92 23.57 -11.35
C PRO A 24 2.08 23.74 -9.84
N ALA A 25 2.80 24.79 -9.42
CA ALA A 25 2.96 25.20 -8.03
C ALA A 25 1.62 25.67 -7.45
N GLY A 26 0.79 24.72 -7.04
CA GLY A 26 -0.59 24.96 -6.64
C GLY A 26 -1.22 23.72 -6.02
N ASP A 27 -0.44 22.99 -5.26
CA ASP A 27 -0.80 22.20 -4.09
C ASP A 27 0.55 21.70 -3.56
N GLU A 28 0.75 21.69 -2.25
CA GLU A 28 1.71 20.76 -1.65
C GLU A 28 1.59 19.42 -2.38
N PRO A 29 2.68 18.67 -2.63
CA PRO A 29 2.49 17.29 -3.03
C PRO A 29 1.66 16.68 -1.90
N ALA A 30 0.36 16.49 -2.12
CA ALA A 30 -0.46 15.67 -1.27
C ALA A 30 0.24 14.31 -1.39
N VAL A 31 1.13 14.06 -0.43
CA VAL A 31 1.89 12.84 -0.32
C VAL A 31 0.85 11.75 -0.54
N PRO A 32 1.13 10.71 -1.34
CA PRO A 32 0.13 9.73 -1.71
C PRO A 32 -0.19 8.88 -0.47
N GLU A 33 -0.87 9.44 0.52
CA GLU A 33 -1.23 8.85 1.82
C GLU A 33 -1.95 7.52 1.58
N THR A 34 -2.75 7.49 0.52
CA THR A 34 -3.41 6.30 0.02
C THR A 34 -2.42 5.20 -0.37
N ASN A 35 -1.32 5.54 -1.06
CA ASN A 35 -0.32 4.59 -1.53
C ASN A 35 0.60 4.13 -0.40
N THR A 36 0.99 5.02 0.53
CA THR A 36 1.74 4.64 1.74
C THR A 36 0.94 3.71 2.65
N VAL A 37 -0.37 3.96 2.85
CA VAL A 37 -1.23 3.06 3.64
C VAL A 37 -1.38 1.69 2.97
N TYR A 38 -1.47 1.63 1.63
CA TYR A 38 -1.56 0.35 0.93
C TYR A 38 -0.29 -0.48 1.12
N GLN A 39 0.88 0.16 0.94
CA GLN A 39 2.17 -0.49 1.16
C GLN A 39 2.34 -0.94 2.61
N ALA A 40 1.94 -0.11 3.59
CA ALA A 40 1.99 -0.49 5.01
C ALA A 40 1.15 -1.74 5.31
N ILE A 41 -0.06 -1.82 4.76
CA ILE A 41 -0.92 -3.01 4.89
C ILE A 41 -0.25 -4.24 4.28
N VAL A 42 0.23 -4.15 3.04
CA VAL A 42 0.90 -5.26 2.35
C VAL A 42 2.13 -5.74 3.13
N ASN A 43 2.94 -4.79 3.62
CA ASN A 43 4.14 -5.09 4.39
C ASN A 43 3.81 -5.76 5.72
N ALA A 44 2.76 -5.32 6.44
CA ALA A 44 2.32 -5.96 7.68
C ALA A 44 2.02 -7.45 7.49
N PHE A 45 1.29 -7.81 6.43
CA PHE A 45 0.98 -9.21 6.12
C PHE A 45 2.20 -10.01 5.64
N ASN A 46 3.18 -9.36 5.00
CA ASN A 46 4.43 -10.03 4.63
C ASN A 46 5.33 -10.26 5.86
N GLN A 47 5.33 -9.35 6.83
CA GLN A 47 6.09 -9.47 8.08
C GLN A 47 5.46 -10.48 9.05
N HIS A 48 4.13 -10.63 8.99
CA HIS A 48 3.37 -11.51 9.87
C HIS A 48 2.47 -12.46 9.06
N PRO A 49 3.05 -13.41 8.28
CA PRO A 49 2.28 -14.24 7.37
C PRO A 49 1.29 -15.17 8.08
N ASP A 50 1.67 -15.68 9.26
CA ASP A 50 0.84 -16.61 10.04
C ASP A 50 -0.18 -15.89 10.94
N GLN A 51 -0.12 -14.56 11.02
CA GLN A 51 -0.99 -13.78 11.89
C GLN A 51 -2.31 -13.43 11.20
N VAL A 52 -3.41 -13.70 11.91
CA VAL A 52 -4.75 -13.32 11.47
C VAL A 52 -5.10 -11.94 12.03
N PHE A 53 -5.29 -10.95 11.15
CA PHE A 53 -5.68 -9.60 11.52
C PHE A 53 -7.18 -9.34 11.29
N CYS A 54 -7.82 -8.66 12.23
CA CYS A 54 -9.03 -7.89 11.94
C CYS A 54 -8.67 -6.44 11.61
N VAL A 55 -9.58 -5.67 10.99
CA VAL A 55 -9.29 -4.29 10.56
C VAL A 55 -8.79 -3.42 11.72
N ARG A 56 -9.41 -3.51 12.90
CA ARG A 56 -9.00 -2.72 14.07
C ARG A 56 -7.61 -3.11 14.57
N GLY A 57 -7.30 -4.41 14.65
CA GLY A 57 -5.97 -4.88 15.06
C GLY A 57 -4.87 -4.50 14.06
N LEU A 58 -5.19 -4.46 12.76
CA LEU A 58 -4.27 -3.97 11.75
C LEU A 58 -4.00 -2.46 11.89
N HIS A 59 -5.03 -1.67 12.22
CA HIS A 59 -4.86 -0.24 12.47
C HIS A 59 -4.03 0.02 13.73
N GLU A 60 -4.23 -0.76 14.79
CA GLU A 60 -3.44 -0.69 16.01
C GLU A 60 -1.96 -0.99 15.73
N LEU A 61 -1.66 -2.07 15.01
CA LEU A 61 -0.30 -2.42 14.62
C LEU A 61 0.39 -1.31 13.81
N LEU A 62 -0.35 -0.69 12.90
CA LEU A 62 0.18 0.31 11.98
C LEU A 62 0.05 1.75 12.48
N GLY A 63 -0.47 1.98 13.69
CA GLY A 63 -0.74 3.32 14.23
C GLY A 63 -1.73 4.13 13.37
N MET A 64 -2.63 3.47 12.65
CA MET A 64 -3.57 4.14 11.72
C MET A 64 -4.85 4.60 12.44
N PRO A 65 -5.50 5.69 11.99
CA PRO A 65 -6.74 6.19 12.58
C PRO A 65 -7.85 5.12 12.57
N THR A 66 -8.56 4.93 13.68
CA THR A 66 -9.65 3.94 13.80
C THR A 66 -11.04 4.52 13.56
N GLY A 67 -11.13 5.72 12.98
CA GLY A 67 -12.41 6.32 12.59
C GLY A 67 -13.10 5.54 11.46
N GLU A 68 -14.42 5.61 11.40
CA GLU A 68 -15.25 4.86 10.44
C GLU A 68 -14.81 5.06 8.97
N PRO A 69 -14.47 6.28 8.48
CA PRO A 69 -13.98 6.46 7.11
C PRO A 69 -12.67 5.70 6.84
N SER A 70 -11.73 5.76 7.77
CA SER A 70 -10.43 5.07 7.69
C SER A 70 -10.61 3.55 7.68
N ILE A 71 -11.45 3.03 8.57
CA ILE A 71 -11.80 1.61 8.64
C ILE A 71 -12.45 1.12 7.34
N ASN A 72 -13.34 1.91 6.74
CA ASN A 72 -14.04 1.54 5.50
C ASN A 72 -13.10 1.50 4.28
N VAL A 73 -12.15 2.44 4.21
CA VAL A 73 -11.09 2.43 3.20
C VAL A 73 -10.21 1.19 3.34
N THR A 74 -9.76 0.86 4.55
CA THR A 74 -8.95 -0.35 4.79
C THR A 74 -9.72 -1.62 4.47
N ARG A 75 -10.99 -1.73 4.90
CA ARG A 75 -11.85 -2.89 4.61
C ARG A 75 -11.99 -3.12 3.10
N SER A 76 -12.19 -2.05 2.34
CA SER A 76 -12.29 -2.11 0.87
C SER A 76 -10.98 -2.62 0.24
N ARG A 77 -9.82 -2.18 0.75
CA ARG A 77 -8.51 -2.64 0.28
C ARG A 77 -8.25 -4.10 0.62
N LEU A 78 -8.55 -4.52 1.84
CA LEU A 78 -8.41 -5.92 2.24
C LEU A 78 -9.28 -6.83 1.38
N GLY A 79 -10.52 -6.41 1.08
CA GLY A 79 -11.38 -7.14 0.15
C GLY A 79 -10.78 -7.27 -1.26
N ARG A 80 -10.12 -6.21 -1.77
CA ARG A 80 -9.39 -6.28 -3.05
C ARG A 80 -8.21 -7.24 -2.99
N LEU A 81 -7.40 -7.17 -1.93
CA LEU A 81 -6.24 -8.06 -1.74
C LEU A 81 -6.66 -9.53 -1.60
N THR A 82 -7.80 -9.82 -0.97
CA THR A 82 -8.37 -11.17 -0.95
C THR A 82 -8.76 -11.64 -2.35
N ARG A 83 -9.45 -10.80 -3.14
CA ARG A 83 -9.85 -11.13 -4.52
C ARG A 83 -8.64 -11.33 -5.45
N GLN A 84 -7.55 -10.61 -5.21
CA GLN A 84 -6.28 -10.77 -5.94
C GLN A 84 -5.48 -12.00 -5.49
N GLY A 85 -5.95 -12.71 -4.46
CA GLY A 85 -5.27 -13.89 -3.92
C GLY A 85 -4.05 -13.57 -3.06
N PHE A 86 -3.81 -12.31 -2.68
CA PHE A 86 -2.74 -11.94 -1.77
C PHE A 86 -3.07 -12.33 -0.31
N LEU A 87 -4.34 -12.23 0.07
CA LEU A 87 -4.85 -12.63 1.39
C LEU A 87 -5.85 -13.78 1.27
N THR A 88 -5.93 -14.58 2.33
CA THR A 88 -7.08 -15.45 2.60
C THR A 88 -7.99 -14.79 3.63
N GLN A 89 -9.25 -15.26 3.68
CA GLN A 89 -10.22 -14.79 4.66
C GLN A 89 -10.69 -15.98 5.52
N PRO A 90 -9.95 -16.34 6.59
CA PRO A 90 -10.28 -17.48 7.46
C PRO A 90 -11.59 -17.30 8.24
N GLY A 91 -12.11 -16.07 8.32
CA GLY A 91 -13.40 -15.79 8.96
C GLY A 91 -13.94 -14.41 8.60
N ARG A 92 -15.16 -14.10 9.01
CA ARG A 92 -15.79 -12.80 8.73
C ARG A 92 -14.94 -11.66 9.32
N GLY A 93 -14.46 -10.75 8.45
CA GLY A 93 -13.64 -9.61 8.86
C GLY A 93 -12.25 -9.97 9.37
N ARG A 94 -11.77 -11.20 9.11
CA ARG A 94 -10.44 -11.69 9.50
C ARG A 94 -9.64 -12.00 8.25
N TYR A 95 -8.41 -11.52 8.19
CA TYR A 95 -7.56 -11.61 7.01
C TYR A 95 -6.21 -12.19 7.42
N GLN A 96 -5.63 -13.01 6.55
CA GLN A 96 -4.32 -13.60 6.74
C GLN A 96 -3.59 -13.60 5.40
N LYS A 97 -2.25 -13.57 5.44
CA LYS A 97 -1.44 -13.73 4.24
C LYS A 97 -1.74 -15.09 3.59
N ARG A 98 -1.88 -15.12 2.27
CA ARG A 98 -1.86 -16.38 1.53
C ARG A 98 -0.40 -16.83 1.37
N THR A 99 -0.05 -17.94 2.02
CA THR A 99 1.20 -18.69 1.86
C THR A 99 1.06 -19.80 0.83
#